data_AF-A0A8S8Z4F6-F1
#
_entry.id   AF-A0A8S8Z4F6-F1
#
_cell.length_a   1.000
_cell.length_b   1.000
_cell.length_c   1.000
_cell.angle_alpha   90.00
_cell.angle_beta   90.00
_cell.angle_gamma   90.00
#
_symmetry.space_group_name_H-M   'P 1'
#
loop_
_entity.id
_entity.type
_entity.pdbx_description
1 polymer ?
#
loop_
_entity_poly.entity_id
_entity_poly.type
_entity_poly.pdbx_seq_one_letter_code
_entity_poly.pdbx_strand_id
1 'polypeptide(L)'
;MVGESVASYSNVLLMFGFACAAMAPALLVSRMISPENKKQPNPVKTLPMECGQVPSGAGRTHFMMQYYAYVLMFVIFDVMAIFLYAWGSSLLDLPRTATLPIIAFLGIMFAAMAFALYQSKRKDIW
;
A
#
# COMPACT_ATOMS: atom_id res chain seq x y z
N MET A 1 24.13 17.46 17.15
CA MET A 1 23.38 17.29 15.88
C MET A 1 23.39 15.85 15.37
N VAL A 2 24.56 15.23 15.11
CA VAL A 2 24.60 13.80 14.67
C VAL A 2 24.07 12.85 15.77
N GLY A 3 24.46 13.06 17.03
CA GLY A 3 24.01 12.26 18.18
C GLY A 3 22.49 12.23 18.42
N GLU A 4 21.81 13.35 18.15
CA GLU A 4 20.35 13.44 18.30
C GLU A 4 19.61 12.81 17.11
N SER A 5 20.16 12.93 15.90
CA SER A 5 19.62 12.28 14.71
C SER A 5 19.71 10.75 14.83
N VAL A 6 20.85 10.21 15.27
CA VAL A 6 20.98 8.76 15.49
C VAL A 6 20.09 8.26 16.62
N ALA A 7 19.87 9.07 17.67
CA ALA A 7 18.90 8.74 18.73
C ALA A 7 17.46 8.71 18.20
N SER A 8 17.08 9.64 17.32
CA SER A 8 15.76 9.65 16.68
C SER A 8 15.52 8.42 15.81
N TYR A 9 16.48 8.04 14.95
CA TYR A 9 16.35 6.83 14.13
C TYR A 9 16.40 5.55 14.98
N SER A 10 17.21 5.54 16.05
CA SER A 10 17.25 4.44 17.02
C SER A 10 15.90 4.26 17.72
N ASN A 11 15.24 5.35 18.11
CA ASN A 11 13.91 5.31 18.72
C ASN A 11 12.85 4.74 17.76
N VAL A 12 12.86 5.14 16.48
CA VAL A 12 11.94 4.59 15.46
C VAL A 12 12.15 3.08 15.31
N LEU A 13 13.41 2.64 15.25
CA LEU A 13 13.74 1.22 15.13
C LEU A 13 13.33 0.44 16.38
N LEU A 14 13.51 1.02 17.56
CA LEU A 14 13.09 0.42 18.83
C LEU A 14 11.57 0.30 18.91
N MET A 15 10.81 1.32 18.49
CA MET A 15 9.35 1.27 18.42
C MET A 15 8.86 0.19 17.44
N PHE A 16 9.48 0.08 16.28
CA PHE A 16 9.17 -0.97 15.31
C PHE A 16 9.48 -2.36 15.88
N GLY A 17 10.65 -2.52 16.51
CA GLY A 17 11.05 -3.75 17.18
C GLY A 17 10.08 -4.14 18.30
N PHE A 18 9.64 -3.17 19.11
CA PHE A 18 8.63 -3.36 20.14
C PHE A 18 7.28 -3.81 19.55
N ALA A 19 6.82 -3.20 18.46
CA ALA A 19 5.58 -3.60 17.79
C ALA A 19 5.64 -5.06 17.30
N CYS A 20 6.75 -5.45 16.66
CA CYS A 20 6.98 -6.85 16.27
C CYS A 20 7.06 -7.79 17.47
N ALA A 21 7.78 -7.39 18.52
CA ALA A 21 7.96 -8.17 19.74
C ALA A 21 6.67 -8.28 20.57
N ALA A 22 5.73 -7.34 20.44
CA ALA A 22 4.41 -7.43 21.05
C ALA A 22 3.47 -8.33 20.23
N MET A 23 3.54 -8.28 18.89
CA MET A 23 2.71 -9.10 18.00
C MET A 23 3.13 -10.58 17.99
N ALA A 24 4.43 -10.86 18.02
CA ALA A 24 4.95 -12.23 17.90
C ALA A 24 4.47 -13.18 19.03
N PRO A 25 4.53 -12.82 20.33
CA PRO A 25 3.99 -13.64 21.41
C PRO A 25 2.50 -13.89 21.28
N ALA A 26 1.71 -12.89 20.85
CA ALA A 26 0.27 -13.08 20.64
C ALA A 26 -0.02 -14.17 19.61
N LEU A 27 0.70 -14.16 18.48
CA LEU A 27 0.59 -15.20 17.45
C LEU A 27 1.14 -16.56 17.93
N LEU A 28 2.26 -16.57 18.66
CA LEU A 28 2.88 -17.79 19.17
C LEU A 28 2.01 -18.47 20.24
N VAL A 29 1.53 -17.71 21.22
CA VAL A 29 0.62 -18.20 22.27
C VAL A 29 -0.68 -18.68 21.64
N SER A 30 -1.26 -17.93 20.70
CA SER A 30 -2.44 -18.38 19.95
C SER A 30 -2.18 -19.71 19.23
N ARG A 31 -1.00 -19.92 18.66
CA ARG A 31 -0.63 -21.16 17.96
C ARG A 31 -0.27 -22.31 18.91
N MET A 32 0.17 -22.03 20.13
CA MET A 32 0.47 -23.02 21.17
C MET A 32 -0.78 -23.52 21.89
N ILE A 33 -1.72 -22.61 22.20
CA ILE A 33 -2.96 -22.94 22.90
C ILE A 33 -4.03 -23.50 21.94
N SER A 34 -3.91 -23.24 20.64
CA SER A 34 -4.85 -23.75 19.63
C SER A 34 -5.06 -25.27 19.78
N PRO A 35 -6.30 -25.76 19.92
CA PRO A 35 -6.62 -27.19 20.09
C PRO A 35 -6.47 -27.98 18.78
N GLU A 36 -5.58 -27.54 17.90
CA GLU A 36 -5.36 -28.12 16.59
C GLU A 36 -4.61 -29.46 16.70
N ASN A 37 -5.26 -30.55 16.29
CA ASN A 37 -4.62 -31.85 16.21
C ASN A 37 -3.66 -31.92 15.01
N LYS A 38 -2.40 -31.53 15.23
CA LYS A 38 -1.35 -31.55 14.19
C LYS A 38 -1.03 -32.96 13.67
N LYS A 39 -1.31 -34.02 14.45
CA LYS A 39 -1.04 -35.41 14.04
C LYS A 39 -2.11 -35.94 13.07
N GLN A 40 -3.34 -35.45 13.19
CA GLN A 40 -4.46 -35.80 12.31
C GLN A 40 -5.26 -34.52 12.00
N PRO A 41 -4.79 -33.70 11.04
CA PRO A 41 -5.51 -32.51 10.63
C PRO A 41 -6.85 -32.91 10.00
N ASN A 42 -7.93 -32.21 10.37
CA ASN A 42 -9.23 -32.43 9.76
C ASN A 42 -9.22 -31.87 8.33
N PRO A 43 -9.36 -32.70 7.28
CA PRO A 43 -9.27 -32.26 5.89
C PRO A 43 -10.34 -31.21 5.54
N VAL A 44 -11.50 -31.23 6.21
CA VAL A 44 -12.58 -30.27 5.97
C VAL A 44 -12.21 -28.86 6.43
N LYS A 45 -11.41 -28.72 7.50
CA LYS A 45 -10.97 -27.40 8.01
C LYS A 45 -10.04 -26.66 7.04
N THR A 46 -9.39 -27.39 6.14
CA THR A 46 -8.43 -26.85 5.17
C THR A 46 -9.01 -26.65 3.78
N LEU A 47 -10.27 -27.04 3.55
CA LEU A 47 -10.95 -26.84 2.27
C LEU A 47 -11.44 -25.38 2.14
N PRO A 48 -11.40 -24.81 0.92
CA PRO A 48 -12.11 -23.57 0.62
C PRO A 48 -13.59 -23.66 1.00
N MET A 49 -14.12 -22.58 1.57
CA MET A 49 -15.54 -22.50 1.93
C MET A 49 -16.40 -22.24 0.68
N GLU A 50 -17.25 -23.20 0.33
CA GLU A 50 -18.23 -23.12 -0.77
C GLU A 50 -19.65 -23.36 -0.23
N CYS A 51 -20.06 -22.60 0.79
CA CYS A 51 -21.39 -22.72 1.44
C CYS A 51 -21.76 -24.15 1.90
N GLY A 52 -20.77 -24.96 2.29
CA GLY A 52 -20.94 -26.35 2.72
C GLY A 52 -20.90 -27.38 1.59
N GLN A 53 -20.68 -26.95 0.34
CA GLN A 53 -20.42 -27.85 -0.79
C GLN A 53 -18.94 -28.23 -0.86
N VAL A 54 -18.67 -29.38 -1.48
CA VAL A 54 -17.29 -29.82 -1.76
C VAL A 54 -16.75 -28.95 -2.89
N PRO A 55 -15.64 -28.19 -2.68
CA PRO A 55 -15.11 -27.30 -3.70
C PRO A 55 -14.72 -28.10 -4.94
N SER A 56 -15.16 -27.64 -6.11
CA SER A 56 -14.98 -28.33 -7.39
C SER A 56 -14.48 -27.38 -8.46
N GLY A 57 -13.52 -27.83 -9.26
CA GLY A 57 -12.88 -27.06 -10.31
C GLY A 57 -11.80 -26.09 -9.81
N ALA A 58 -11.08 -25.49 -10.76
CA ALA A 58 -10.24 -24.34 -10.46
C ALA A 58 -11.15 -23.11 -10.37
N GLY A 59 -11.22 -22.48 -9.19
CA GLY A 59 -12.01 -21.27 -9.00
C GLY A 59 -11.71 -20.26 -10.12
N ARG A 60 -12.73 -19.91 -10.92
CA ARG A 60 -12.57 -18.97 -12.04
C ARG A 60 -12.34 -17.58 -11.47
N THR A 61 -11.08 -17.21 -11.28
CA THR A 61 -10.72 -15.82 -10.96
C THR A 61 -10.67 -15.04 -12.26
N HIS A 62 -11.77 -14.37 -12.61
CA HIS A 62 -11.69 -13.30 -13.60
C HIS A 62 -10.98 -12.13 -12.91
N PHE A 63 -9.70 -11.91 -13.21
CA PHE A 63 -9.01 -10.72 -12.70
C PHE A 63 -9.63 -9.49 -13.36
N MET A 64 -10.49 -8.77 -12.63
CA MET A 64 -11.07 -7.54 -13.14
C MET A 64 -9.96 -6.49 -13.26
N MET A 65 -9.52 -6.24 -14.50
CA MET A 65 -8.49 -5.24 -14.83
C MET A 65 -8.93 -3.80 -14.51
N GLN A 66 -10.20 -3.58 -14.14
CA GLN A 66 -10.75 -2.28 -13.75
C GLN A 66 -9.95 -1.57 -12.65
N TYR A 67 -9.26 -2.30 -11.78
CA TYR A 67 -8.46 -1.73 -10.69
C TYR A 67 -7.04 -1.31 -11.12
N TYR A 68 -6.54 -1.80 -12.25
CA TYR A 68 -5.17 -1.54 -12.70
C TYR A 68 -4.93 -0.05 -12.99
N ALA A 69 -5.89 0.61 -13.62
CA ALA A 69 -5.81 2.05 -13.89
C ALA A 69 -5.68 2.88 -12.60
N TYR A 70 -6.41 2.50 -11.54
CA TYR A 70 -6.31 3.18 -10.25
C TYR A 70 -4.95 2.96 -9.57
N VAL A 71 -4.36 1.78 -9.68
CA VAL A 71 -3.01 1.51 -9.16
C VAL A 71 -1.97 2.36 -9.89
N LEU A 72 -2.04 2.42 -11.23
CA LEU A 72 -1.13 3.29 -12.00
C LEU A 72 -1.29 4.77 -11.64
N MET A 73 -2.53 5.26 -11.49
CA MET A 73 -2.78 6.64 -11.04
C MET A 73 -2.22 6.89 -9.64
N PHE A 74 -2.34 5.93 -8.72
CA PHE A 74 -1.77 6.04 -7.38
C PHE A 74 -0.23 6.16 -7.42
N VAL A 75 0.46 5.35 -8.22
CA VAL A 75 1.93 5.43 -8.35
C VAL A 75 2.36 6.78 -8.93
N ILE A 76 1.66 7.29 -9.95
CA ILE A 76 1.94 8.61 -10.52
C ILE A 76 1.72 9.71 -9.47
N PHE A 77 0.60 9.65 -8.74
CA PHE A 77 0.29 10.59 -7.68
C PHE A 77 1.31 10.56 -6.54
N ASP A 78 1.83 9.39 -6.16
CA ASP A 78 2.85 9.24 -5.12
C ASP A 78 4.15 9.96 -5.52
N VAL A 79 4.57 9.81 -6.78
CA VAL A 79 5.72 10.55 -7.33
C VAL A 79 5.45 12.06 -7.30
N MET A 80 4.24 12.50 -7.67
CA MET A 80 3.87 13.93 -7.56
C MET A 80 3.95 14.45 -6.13
N ALA A 81 3.54 13.66 -5.14
CA ALA A 81 3.57 14.05 -3.73
C ALA A 81 5.00 14.25 -3.22
N ILE A 82 5.96 13.42 -3.66
CA ILE A 82 7.38 13.59 -3.34
C ILE A 82 7.90 14.93 -3.88
N PHE A 83 7.57 15.28 -5.13
CA PHE A 83 7.95 16.58 -5.70
C PHE A 83 7.28 17.76 -4.97
N LEU A 84 6.00 17.62 -4.61
CA LEU A 84 5.28 18.63 -3.85
C LEU A 84 5.90 18.84 -2.47
N TYR A 85 6.31 17.77 -1.79
CA TYR A 85 6.99 17.83 -0.49
C TYR A 85 8.35 18.50 -0.60
N ALA A 86 9.18 18.12 -1.58
CA ALA A 86 10.50 18.72 -1.81
C ALA A 86 10.42 20.21 -2.17
N TRP A 87 9.42 20.60 -2.96
CA TRP A 87 9.16 22.01 -3.25
C TRP A 87 8.64 22.75 -2.01
N GLY A 88 7.69 22.16 -1.28
CA GLY A 88 7.13 22.74 -0.06
C GLY A 88 8.16 22.97 1.05
N SER A 89 9.13 22.06 1.21
CA SER A 89 10.19 22.19 2.21
C SER A 89 11.21 23.28 1.90
N SER A 90 11.34 23.67 0.62
CA SER A 90 12.32 24.66 0.14
C SER A 90 11.67 25.98 -0.30
N LEU A 91 10.36 26.12 -0.09
CA LEU A 91 9.54 27.20 -0.63
C LEU A 91 9.94 28.60 -0.11
N LEU A 92 10.50 28.66 1.10
CA LEU A 92 11.00 29.90 1.72
C LEU A 92 12.39 30.30 1.21
N ASP A 93 13.18 29.34 0.73
CA ASP A 93 14.57 29.55 0.29
C ASP A 93 14.69 29.74 -1.23
N LEU A 94 13.66 29.39 -1.98
CA LEU A 94 13.64 29.52 -3.45
C LEU A 94 13.24 30.92 -3.91
N PRO A 95 13.87 31.45 -4.97
CA PRO A 95 13.38 32.65 -5.63
C PRO A 95 11.98 32.39 -6.21
N ARG A 96 11.10 33.41 -6.17
CA ARG A 96 9.72 33.30 -6.65
C ARG A 96 9.62 32.82 -8.11
N THR A 97 10.64 33.06 -8.93
CA THR A 97 10.74 32.58 -10.31
C THR A 97 10.86 31.06 -10.42
N ALA A 98 11.45 30.38 -9.43
CA ALA A 98 11.59 28.92 -9.40
C ALA A 98 10.26 28.20 -9.12
N THR A 99 9.24 28.92 -8.66
CA THR A 99 7.90 28.36 -8.41
C THR A 99 7.11 28.11 -9.71
N LEU A 100 7.28 28.97 -10.72
CA LEU A 100 6.54 28.88 -11.98
C LEU A 100 6.73 27.52 -12.71
N PRO A 101 7.95 26.99 -12.93
CA PRO A 101 8.13 25.71 -13.60
C PRO A 101 7.56 24.54 -12.79
N ILE A 102 7.58 24.60 -11.45
CA ILE A 102 7.01 23.55 -10.59
C ILE A 102 5.49 23.52 -10.69
N ILE A 103 4.85 24.70 -10.68
CA ILE A 103 3.40 24.82 -10.91
C ILE A 103 3.03 24.28 -12.29
N ALA A 104 3.81 24.61 -13.33
CA ALA A 104 3.57 24.10 -14.68
C ALA A 104 3.71 22.56 -14.76
N PHE A 105 4.76 22.00 -14.15
CA PHE A 105 4.95 20.56 -14.03
C PHE A 105 3.79 19.87 -13.32
N LEU A 106 3.37 20.38 -12.16
CA LEU A 106 2.22 19.86 -11.42
C LEU A 106 0.94 19.97 -12.25
N GLY A 107 0.73 21.06 -12.97
CA GLY A 107 -0.41 21.25 -13.86
C GLY A 107 -0.50 20.18 -14.95
N ILE A 108 0.64 19.87 -15.60
CA ILE A 108 0.72 18.82 -16.63
C ILE A 108 0.40 17.45 -16.02
N MET A 109 0.97 17.13 -14.85
CA MET A 109 0.74 15.87 -14.16
C MET A 109 -0.71 15.70 -13.70
N PHE A 110 -1.31 16.74 -13.12
CA PHE A 110 -2.74 16.73 -12.76
C PHE A 110 -3.64 16.59 -13.99
N ALA A 111 -3.32 17.23 -15.11
CA ALA A 111 -4.08 17.08 -16.35
C ALA A 111 -4.00 15.64 -16.89
N ALA A 112 -2.81 15.02 -16.90
CA ALA A 112 -2.63 13.63 -17.29
C ALA A 112 -3.43 12.67 -16.38
N MET A 113 -3.40 12.89 -15.07
CA MET A 113 -4.16 12.08 -14.11
C MET A 113 -5.68 12.26 -14.27
N ALA A 114 -6.15 13.50 -14.47
CA ALA A 114 -7.56 13.78 -14.73
C ALA A 114 -8.05 13.10 -16.03
N PHE A 115 -7.22 13.10 -17.07
CA PHE A 115 -7.51 12.38 -18.32
C PHE A 115 -7.56 10.87 -18.10
N ALA A 116 -6.60 10.30 -17.37
CA ALA A 116 -6.60 8.87 -17.03
C ALA A 116 -7.85 8.48 -16.23
N LEU A 117 -8.29 9.32 -15.28
CA LEU A 117 -9.52 9.12 -14.51
C LEU A 117 -10.77 9.20 -15.39
N TYR A 118 -10.81 10.14 -16.32
CA TYR A 118 -11.89 10.24 -17.30
C TYR A 118 -11.98 8.99 -18.19
N GLN A 119 -10.84 8.50 -18.69
CA GLN A 119 -10.75 7.24 -19.44
C GLN A 119 -11.23 6.04 -18.61
N SER A 120 -10.89 5.97 -17.32
CA SER A 120 -11.32 4.87 -16.45
C SER A 120 -12.84 4.78 -16.27
N LYS A 121 -13.59 5.89 -16.44
CA LYS A 121 -15.07 5.87 -16.38
C LYS A 121 -15.73 5.28 -17.62
N ARG A 122 -15.03 5.23 -18.76
CA ARG A 122 -15.51 4.60 -19.99
C ARG A 122 -15.42 3.09 -19.82
N LYS A 123 -16.56 2.44 -19.57
CA LYS A 123 -16.66 0.98 -19.35
C LYS A 123 -16.64 0.19 -20.66
N ASP A 124 -16.69 0.86 -21.80
CA ASP A 124 -16.72 0.30 -23.15
C ASP A 124 -15.34 -0.16 -23.66
N ILE A 125 -14.26 0.26 -23.00
CA ILE A 125 -12.86 -0.12 -23.31
C ILE A 125 -12.34 -1.27 -22.43
N TRP A 126 -13.18 -1.88 -21.59
CA TRP A 126 -12.78 -2.88 -20.58
C TRP A 126 -13.64 -4.13 -20.58
#